data_AF-U6JWJ5-F1
#
_entry.id   AF-U6JWJ5-F1
#
_cell.length_a   1.000
_cell.length_b   1.000
_cell.length_c   1.000
_cell.angle_alpha   90.00
_cell.angle_beta   90.00
_cell.angle_gamma   90.00
#
_symmetry.space_group_name_H-M   'P 1'
#
loop_
_entity.id
_entity.type
_entity.pdbx_description
1 polymer ?
#
loop_
_entity_poly.entity_id
_entity_poly.type
_entity_poly.pdbx_seq_one_letter_code
_entity_poly.pdbx_strand_id
1 'polypeptide(L)'
;MRRAVDGRSCVGSTVPLLRQARELLSQSCLSPTQMKSLARVTEMLIDYAVTRLHSSLSGYQPSRAVERLGIRFLLLDVVVSTLTVLGQKPDPGPWKIFTDAIGHGAPLTGTGRLRRGRPNISVIRARELSRAIQILKTGKRPEPSDLVQIKRMLFCWTSSPTYFRRGEFDPWREDDNFGDGGP
;
A
#
# COMPACT_ATOMS: atom_id res chain seq x y z
N MET A 1 -27.15 15.11 -35.93
CA MET A 1 -27.12 13.85 -35.15
C MET A 1 -25.77 13.16 -35.35
N ARG A 2 -24.92 13.15 -34.33
CA ARG A 2 -23.75 12.26 -34.25
C ARG A 2 -23.65 11.76 -32.82
N ARG A 3 -23.70 10.43 -32.67
CA ARG A 3 -23.45 9.70 -31.42
C ARG A 3 -21.98 9.90 -31.02
N ALA A 4 -21.75 10.22 -29.75
CA ALA A 4 -20.45 10.06 -29.12
C ALA A 4 -20.45 8.69 -28.43
N VAL A 5 -19.57 7.80 -28.88
CA VAL A 5 -19.25 6.54 -28.20
C VAL A 5 -17.94 6.73 -27.46
N ASP A 6 -18.01 6.39 -26.17
CA ASP A 6 -17.03 5.86 -25.23
C ASP A 6 -15.52 6.00 -25.45
N GLY A 7 -14.83 6.15 -24.30
CA GLY A 7 -13.42 5.77 -24.19
C GLY A 7 -12.58 6.56 -23.19
N ARG A 8 -13.08 6.90 -21.99
CA ARG A 8 -12.17 7.30 -20.89
C ARG A 8 -11.73 6.06 -20.12
N SER A 9 -10.60 5.50 -20.53
CA SER A 9 -9.92 4.40 -19.85
C SER A 9 -9.70 4.69 -18.36
N CYS A 10 -10.07 3.71 -17.55
CA CYS A 10 -10.06 3.57 -16.08
C CYS A 10 -8.67 3.69 -15.40
N VAL A 11 -7.67 4.37 -15.98
CA VAL A 11 -6.27 4.38 -15.50
C VAL A 11 -6.04 5.41 -14.36
N GLY A 12 -6.96 5.46 -13.39
CA GLY A 12 -7.01 6.49 -12.34
C GLY A 12 -6.77 6.01 -10.90
N SER A 13 -7.08 4.74 -10.57
CA SER A 13 -6.94 4.19 -9.22
C SER A 13 -6.06 2.96 -9.23
N THR A 14 -5.07 2.91 -8.33
CA THR A 14 -4.24 1.71 -8.10
C THR A 14 -4.98 0.64 -7.27
N VAL A 15 -6.08 1.04 -6.60
CA VAL A 15 -6.82 0.18 -5.67
C VAL A 15 -7.39 -1.10 -6.32
N PRO A 16 -7.95 -1.08 -7.55
CA PRO A 16 -8.37 -2.30 -8.23
C PRO A 16 -7.24 -3.31 -8.42
N LEU A 17 -6.03 -2.84 -8.77
CA LEU A 17 -4.85 -3.70 -8.92
C LEU A 17 -4.40 -4.27 -7.57
N LEU A 18 -4.40 -3.44 -6.51
CA LEU A 18 -4.11 -3.91 -5.16
C LEU A 18 -5.10 -4.98 -4.70
N ARG A 19 -6.38 -4.81 -5.01
CA ARG A 19 -7.44 -5.77 -4.64
C ARG A 19 -7.27 -7.09 -5.37
N GLN A 20 -7.00 -7.04 -6.68
CA GLN A 20 -6.73 -8.23 -7.48
C GLN A 20 -5.49 -8.98 -6.99
N ALA A 21 -4.41 -8.26 -6.67
CA ALA A 21 -3.21 -8.87 -6.11
C ALA A 21 -3.47 -9.49 -4.73
N ARG A 22 -4.22 -8.80 -3.85
CA ARG A 22 -4.64 -9.34 -2.55
C ARG A 22 -5.42 -10.63 -2.71
N GLU A 23 -6.43 -10.67 -3.59
CA GLU A 23 -7.25 -11.85 -3.83
C GLU A 23 -6.41 -13.08 -4.25
N LEU A 24 -5.42 -12.87 -5.12
CA LEU A 24 -4.46 -13.90 -5.50
C LEU A 24 -3.56 -14.29 -4.32
N LEU A 25 -2.96 -13.32 -3.63
CA LEU A 25 -2.05 -13.56 -2.50
C LEU A 25 -2.74 -14.18 -1.27
N SER A 26 -4.07 -14.11 -1.18
CA SER A 26 -4.85 -14.75 -0.10
C SER A 26 -5.15 -16.23 -0.35
N GLN A 27 -4.87 -16.76 -1.55
CA GLN A 27 -5.09 -18.17 -1.86
C GLN A 27 -4.05 -19.05 -1.16
N SER A 28 -4.47 -20.20 -0.64
CA SER A 28 -3.55 -21.20 -0.05
C SER A 28 -2.64 -21.83 -1.09
N CYS A 29 -3.06 -21.89 -2.35
CA CYS A 29 -2.27 -22.35 -3.49
C CYS A 29 -2.60 -21.56 -4.75
N LEU A 30 -1.60 -21.36 -5.61
CA LEU A 30 -1.77 -20.69 -6.89
C LEU A 30 -1.50 -21.66 -8.04
N SER A 31 -2.45 -21.77 -8.94
CA SER A 31 -2.22 -22.41 -10.24
C SER A 31 -1.21 -21.63 -11.07
N PRO A 32 -0.56 -22.26 -12.07
CA PRO A 32 0.36 -21.55 -12.98
C PRO A 32 -0.27 -20.33 -13.67
N THR A 33 -1.57 -20.40 -13.99
CA THR A 33 -2.31 -19.26 -14.57
C THR A 33 -2.45 -18.12 -13.57
N GLN A 34 -2.81 -18.41 -12.33
CA GLN A 34 -2.90 -17.40 -11.27
C GLN A 34 -1.55 -16.79 -10.92
N MET A 35 -0.45 -17.57 -10.94
CA MET A 35 0.91 -17.04 -10.78
C MET A 35 1.27 -16.03 -11.89
N LYS A 36 0.94 -16.35 -13.15
CA LYS A 36 1.13 -15.42 -14.28
C LYS A 36 0.28 -14.16 -14.11
N SER A 37 -0.96 -14.30 -13.66
CA SER A 37 -1.82 -13.15 -13.35
C SER A 37 -1.24 -12.29 -12.23
N LEU A 38 -0.71 -12.89 -11.17
CA LEU A 38 -0.09 -12.17 -10.05
C LEU A 38 1.15 -11.39 -10.50
N ALA A 39 2.01 -12.02 -11.32
CA ALA A 39 3.18 -11.35 -11.90
C ALA A 39 2.75 -10.13 -12.74
N ARG A 40 1.77 -10.29 -13.63
CA ARG A 40 1.26 -9.22 -14.48
C ARG A 40 0.66 -8.05 -13.68
N VAL A 41 -0.16 -8.34 -12.66
CA VAL A 41 -0.73 -7.29 -11.80
C VAL A 41 0.38 -6.55 -11.05
N THR A 42 1.41 -7.27 -10.61
CA THR A 42 2.58 -6.70 -9.93
C THR A 42 3.39 -5.80 -10.86
N GLU A 43 3.60 -6.19 -12.12
CA GLU A 43 4.25 -5.33 -13.14
C GLU A 43 3.47 -4.03 -13.36
N MET A 44 2.13 -4.10 -13.45
CA MET A 44 1.29 -2.91 -13.57
C MET A 44 1.38 -1.98 -12.35
N LEU A 45 1.51 -2.55 -11.15
CA LEU A 45 1.73 -1.79 -9.92
C LEU A 45 3.10 -1.12 -9.90
N ILE A 46 4.14 -1.81 -10.36
CA ILE A 46 5.50 -1.26 -10.49
C ILE A 46 5.52 -0.09 -11.47
N ASP A 47 4.91 -0.26 -12.66
CA ASP A 47 4.80 0.81 -13.67
C ASP A 47 4.06 2.03 -13.11
N TYR A 48 2.94 1.81 -12.42
CA TYR A 48 2.21 2.87 -11.74
C TYR A 48 3.07 3.60 -10.69
N ALA A 49 3.84 2.86 -9.89
CA ALA A 49 4.69 3.45 -8.86
C ALA A 49 5.80 4.33 -9.44
N VAL A 50 6.53 3.83 -10.44
CA VAL A 50 7.62 4.57 -11.10
C VAL A 50 7.09 5.85 -11.74
N THR A 51 5.90 5.78 -12.37
CA THR A 51 5.32 6.91 -13.10
C THR A 51 4.59 7.92 -12.22
N ARG A 52 4.14 7.58 -11.01
CA ARG A 52 3.23 8.45 -10.22
C ARG A 52 3.55 8.64 -8.74
N LEU A 53 4.49 7.91 -8.14
CA LEU A 53 4.71 7.92 -6.68
C LEU A 53 5.98 8.64 -6.19
N HIS A 54 6.66 9.37 -7.07
CA HIS A 54 7.92 10.08 -6.81
C HIS A 54 7.82 11.27 -5.85
N SER A 55 6.64 11.86 -5.63
CA SER A 55 6.54 13.08 -4.81
C SER A 55 6.85 12.84 -3.32
N SER A 56 7.70 13.69 -2.75
CA SER A 56 7.87 13.79 -1.30
C SER A 56 6.57 14.24 -0.62
N LEU A 57 6.32 13.73 0.59
CA LEU A 57 5.14 14.06 1.39
C LEU A 57 5.47 14.98 2.58
N SER A 58 6.70 15.49 2.67
CA SER A 58 7.16 16.33 3.78
C SER A 58 6.36 17.61 3.97
N GLY A 59 5.80 18.18 2.89
CA GLY A 59 4.94 19.37 2.92
C GLY A 59 3.44 19.10 2.99
N TYR A 60 3.02 17.85 3.08
CA TYR A 60 1.60 17.49 3.08
C TYR A 60 0.99 17.57 4.48
N GLN A 61 -0.31 17.85 4.54
CA GLN A 61 -1.08 17.69 5.78
C GLN A 61 -0.94 16.26 6.30
N PRO A 62 -0.73 16.05 7.61
CA PRO A 62 -0.45 14.72 8.17
C PRO A 62 -1.47 13.64 7.77
N SER A 63 -2.77 13.97 7.76
CA SER A 63 -3.82 13.03 7.34
C SER A 63 -3.66 12.60 5.87
N ARG A 64 -3.38 13.54 4.97
CA ARG A 64 -3.12 13.26 3.54
C ARG A 64 -1.83 12.46 3.33
N ALA A 65 -0.82 12.71 4.16
CA ALA A 65 0.41 11.92 4.11
C ALA A 65 0.16 10.46 4.49
N VAL A 66 -0.66 10.20 5.52
CA VAL A 66 -1.06 8.83 5.91
C VAL A 66 -1.78 8.13 4.76
N GLU A 67 -2.71 8.79 4.07
CA GLU A 67 -3.43 8.20 2.93
C GLU A 67 -2.47 7.75 1.82
N ARG A 68 -1.54 8.64 1.43
CA ARG A 68 -0.58 8.36 0.36
C ARG A 68 0.48 7.33 0.76
N LEU A 69 0.99 7.41 1.99
CA LEU A 69 1.92 6.42 2.52
C LEU A 69 1.26 5.05 2.67
N GLY A 70 -0.03 4.99 3.04
CA GLY A 70 -0.78 3.74 3.12
C GLY A 70 -0.86 3.03 1.76
N ILE A 71 -1.17 3.76 0.68
CA ILE A 71 -1.18 3.17 -0.67
C ILE A 71 0.21 2.72 -1.11
N ARG A 72 1.25 3.53 -0.84
CA ARG A 72 2.64 3.15 -1.13
C ARG A 72 3.08 1.89 -0.38
N PHE A 73 2.68 1.78 0.89
CA PHE A 73 2.92 0.60 1.71
C PHE A 73 2.23 -0.64 1.14
N LEU A 74 0.93 -0.57 0.81
CA LEU A 74 0.20 -1.70 0.24
C LEU A 74 0.79 -2.18 -1.08
N LEU A 75 1.19 -1.25 -1.94
CA LEU A 75 1.82 -1.55 -3.21
C LEU A 75 3.14 -2.28 -3.01
N LEU A 76 4.01 -1.79 -2.13
CA LEU A 76 5.28 -2.44 -1.83
C LEU A 76 5.11 -3.79 -1.13
N ASP A 77 4.15 -3.93 -0.21
CA ASP A 77 3.82 -5.22 0.42
C ASP A 77 3.38 -6.24 -0.63
N VAL A 78 2.56 -5.84 -1.60
CA VAL A 78 2.19 -6.70 -2.74
C VAL A 78 3.41 -7.11 -3.55
N VAL A 79 4.26 -6.17 -3.96
CA VAL A 79 5.43 -6.48 -4.78
C VAL A 79 6.38 -7.44 -4.07
N VAL A 80 6.71 -7.18 -2.80
CA VAL A 80 7.61 -8.05 -2.02
C VAL A 80 6.96 -9.43 -1.76
N SER A 81 5.65 -9.46 -1.49
CA SER A 81 4.91 -10.73 -1.33
C SER A 81 4.92 -11.54 -2.61
N THR A 82 4.69 -10.92 -3.76
CA THR A 82 4.77 -11.59 -5.07
C THR A 82 6.16 -12.17 -5.32
N LEU A 83 7.23 -11.40 -5.10
CA LEU A 83 8.60 -11.92 -5.25
C LEU A 83 8.85 -13.14 -4.35
N THR A 84 8.36 -13.09 -3.11
CA THR A 84 8.48 -14.21 -2.16
C THR A 84 7.74 -15.45 -2.66
N VAL A 85 6.49 -15.31 -3.11
CA VAL A 85 5.66 -16.41 -3.64
C VAL A 85 6.27 -17.00 -4.92
N LEU A 86 6.86 -16.17 -5.77
CA LEU A 86 7.54 -16.62 -6.99
C LEU A 86 8.95 -17.18 -6.74
N GLY A 87 9.45 -17.16 -5.49
CA GLY A 87 10.81 -17.58 -5.16
C GLY A 87 11.90 -16.69 -5.79
N GLN A 88 11.56 -15.45 -6.12
CA GLN A 88 12.44 -14.52 -6.81
C GLN A 88 13.13 -13.58 -5.81
N LYS A 89 14.40 -13.27 -6.08
CA LYS A 89 15.09 -12.15 -5.44
C LYS A 89 15.08 -10.96 -6.38
N PRO A 90 14.81 -9.74 -5.87
CA PRO A 90 14.83 -8.55 -6.71
C PRO A 90 16.25 -8.33 -7.25
N ASP A 91 16.37 -8.08 -8.55
CA ASP A 91 17.63 -7.63 -9.16
C ASP A 91 18.00 -6.26 -8.56
N PRO A 92 19.20 -6.11 -7.94
CA PRO A 92 19.59 -4.87 -7.27
C PRO A 92 19.44 -3.61 -8.12
N GLY A 93 19.72 -3.66 -9.42
CA GLY A 93 19.68 -2.49 -10.31
C GLY A 93 18.25 -1.97 -10.51
N PRO A 94 17.38 -2.74 -11.18
CA PRO A 94 15.96 -2.40 -11.36
C PRO A 94 15.23 -2.16 -10.04
N TRP A 95 15.54 -2.94 -8.99
CA TRP A 95 14.92 -2.78 -7.68
C TRP A 95 15.23 -1.42 -7.05
N LYS A 96 16.49 -0.98 -7.13
CA LYS A 96 16.88 0.35 -6.64
C LYS A 96 16.12 1.45 -7.38
N ILE A 97 16.02 1.37 -8.71
CA ILE A 97 15.27 2.35 -9.52
C ILE A 97 13.80 2.41 -9.09
N PHE A 98 13.15 1.25 -9.00
CA PHE A 98 11.75 1.14 -8.57
C PHE A 98 11.54 1.70 -7.16
N THR A 99 12.37 1.29 -6.20
CA THR A 99 12.20 1.68 -4.80
C THR A 99 12.55 3.16 -4.57
N ASP A 100 13.54 3.72 -5.26
CA ASP A 100 13.89 5.14 -5.19
C ASP A 100 12.79 6.04 -5.76
N ALA A 101 12.02 5.56 -6.74
CA ALA A 101 10.84 6.26 -7.24
C ALA A 101 9.70 6.35 -6.21
N ILE A 102 9.75 5.60 -5.10
CA ILE A 102 8.73 5.64 -4.06
C ILE A 102 9.20 6.52 -2.90
N GLY A 103 8.65 7.74 -2.84
CA GLY A 103 8.86 8.65 -1.72
C GLY A 103 8.27 8.08 -0.42
N HIS A 104 9.00 8.13 0.69
CA HIS A 104 8.51 7.62 1.98
C HIS A 104 8.66 8.65 3.11
N GLY A 105 9.09 9.88 2.82
CA GLY A 105 9.26 10.92 3.83
C GLY A 105 7.94 11.25 4.51
N ALA A 106 7.88 11.05 5.83
CA ALA A 106 6.75 11.49 6.65
C ALA A 106 6.83 13.01 6.90
N PRO A 107 5.70 13.71 7.08
CA PRO A 107 5.69 15.11 7.47
C PRO A 107 6.53 15.33 8.73
N LEU A 108 7.39 16.35 8.69
CA LEU A 108 8.04 16.86 9.88
C LEU A 108 6.97 17.45 10.80
N THR A 109 7.14 17.32 12.11
CA THR A 109 6.31 18.04 13.08
C THR A 109 6.54 19.54 12.90
N GLY A 110 5.77 20.18 12.03
CA GLY A 110 5.81 21.62 11.84
C GLY A 110 5.42 22.32 13.14
N THR A 111 6.19 23.34 13.49
CA THR A 111 6.09 24.29 14.62
C THR A 111 4.76 25.08 14.72
N GLY A 112 3.73 24.69 13.96
CA GLY A 112 2.44 25.36 13.93
C GLY A 112 1.59 24.96 15.13
N ARG A 113 1.48 25.87 16.11
CA ARG A 113 0.54 25.89 17.25
C ARG A 113 -0.12 24.54 17.53
N LEU A 114 0.68 23.55 17.93
CA LEU A 114 0.15 22.36 18.59
C LEU A 114 -0.67 22.88 19.77
N ARG A 115 -1.98 22.60 19.78
CA ARG A 115 -2.76 22.68 21.00
C ARG A 115 -1.99 21.88 22.04
N ARG A 116 -1.40 22.59 23.02
CA ARG A 116 -0.49 22.02 24.03
C ARG A 116 -1.07 20.71 24.54
N GLY A 117 -0.36 19.60 24.33
CA GLY A 117 -0.56 18.36 25.09
C GLY A 117 -1.03 17.10 24.36
N ARG A 118 -1.43 17.10 23.07
CA ARG A 118 -1.78 15.84 22.37
C ARG A 118 -0.95 15.59 21.11
N PRO A 119 -0.27 14.44 20.99
CA PRO A 119 0.45 14.09 19.77
C PRO A 119 -0.55 13.92 18.62
N ASN A 120 -0.20 14.48 17.45
CA ASN A 120 -1.00 14.31 16.24
C ASN A 120 -0.90 12.85 15.79
N ILE A 121 -1.98 12.08 15.97
CA ILE A 121 -2.04 10.66 15.62
C ILE A 121 -1.66 10.40 14.16
N SER A 122 -2.01 11.30 13.23
CA SER A 122 -1.63 11.15 11.82
C SER A 122 -0.13 11.27 11.59
N VAL A 123 0.60 12.06 12.39
CA VAL A 123 2.07 12.14 12.31
C VAL A 123 2.69 10.82 12.78
N ILE A 124 2.19 10.24 13.87
CA ILE A 124 2.67 8.94 14.38
C ILE A 124 2.48 7.86 13.30
N ARG A 125 1.27 7.78 12.74
CA ARG A 125 0.95 6.80 11.69
C ARG A 125 1.76 6.99 10.41
N ALA A 126 2.00 8.24 10.01
CA ALA A 126 2.85 8.53 8.85
C ALA A 126 4.29 8.05 9.07
N ARG A 127 4.82 8.21 10.29
CA ARG A 127 6.16 7.69 10.65
C ARG A 127 6.19 6.17 10.69
N GLU A 128 5.15 5.53 11.21
CA GLU A 128 5.01 4.07 11.22
C GLU A 128 5.01 3.50 9.80
N LEU A 129 4.17 4.04 8.91
CA LEU A 129 4.15 3.67 7.50
C LEU A 129 5.49 3.93 6.80
N SER A 130 6.13 5.06 7.10
CA SER A 130 7.45 5.40 6.55
C SER A 130 8.51 4.35 6.92
N ARG A 131 8.54 3.88 8.17
CA ARG A 131 9.45 2.83 8.61
C ARG A 131 9.16 1.49 7.92
N ALA A 132 7.89 1.10 7.84
CA ALA A 132 7.51 -0.14 7.16
C ALA A 132 7.85 -0.12 5.67
N ILE A 133 7.66 1.02 4.99
CA ILE A 133 8.09 1.21 3.61
C ILE A 133 9.61 1.06 3.48
N GLN A 134 10.41 1.62 4.40
CA GLN A 134 11.87 1.46 4.36
C GLN A 134 12.29 -0.01 4.46
N ILE A 135 11.63 -0.80 5.32
CA ILE A 135 11.87 -2.25 5.40
C ILE A 135 11.51 -2.91 4.06
N LEU A 136 10.33 -2.62 3.51
CA LEU A 136 9.91 -3.16 2.21
C LEU A 136 10.87 -2.80 1.07
N LYS A 137 11.45 -1.60 1.07
CA LYS A 137 12.47 -1.18 0.08
C LYS A 137 13.74 -2.03 0.14
N THR A 138 14.00 -2.77 1.22
CA THR A 138 15.10 -3.76 1.28
C THR A 138 14.78 -5.09 0.59
N GLY A 139 13.57 -5.24 0.04
CA GLY A 139 13.09 -6.51 -0.52
C GLY A 139 12.62 -7.50 0.55
N LYS A 140 12.44 -7.06 1.80
CA LYS A 140 11.97 -7.87 2.92
C LYS A 140 10.65 -7.35 3.46
N ARG A 141 9.81 -8.24 3.95
CA ARG A 141 8.58 -7.85 4.65
C ARG A 141 8.89 -7.47 6.10
N PRO A 142 8.18 -6.48 6.69
CA PRO A 142 8.17 -6.28 8.13
C PRO A 142 7.69 -7.55 8.87
N GLU A 143 7.93 -7.59 10.18
CA GLU A 143 7.46 -8.70 11.01
C GLU A 143 5.94 -8.88 10.85
N PRO A 144 5.43 -10.13 10.90
CA PRO A 144 4.01 -10.39 10.71
C PRO A 144 3.10 -9.59 11.65
N SER A 145 3.51 -9.41 12.91
CA SER A 145 2.79 -8.60 13.90
C SER A 145 2.69 -7.12 13.48
N ASP A 146 3.79 -6.56 12.97
CA ASP A 146 3.84 -5.17 12.51
C ASP A 146 2.97 -4.98 11.26
N LEU A 147 3.00 -5.93 10.33
CA LEU A 147 2.14 -5.92 9.14
C LEU A 147 0.65 -5.93 9.51
N VAL A 148 0.26 -6.82 10.43
CA VAL A 148 -1.14 -6.90 10.90
C VAL A 148 -1.53 -5.61 11.60
N GLN A 149 -0.68 -5.07 12.49
CA GLN A 149 -0.94 -3.83 13.19
C GLN A 149 -1.14 -2.65 12.22
N ILE A 150 -0.27 -2.51 11.22
CA ILE A 150 -0.38 -1.46 10.20
C ILE A 150 -1.67 -1.63 9.38
N LYS A 151 -2.02 -2.85 8.97
CA LYS A 151 -3.26 -3.12 8.22
C LYS A 151 -4.49 -2.80 9.07
N ARG A 152 -4.54 -3.24 10.32
CA ARG A 152 -5.62 -2.89 11.28
C ARG A 152 -5.74 -1.37 11.48
N MET A 153 -4.61 -0.67 11.62
CA MET A 153 -4.56 0.79 11.69
C MET A 153 -5.15 1.45 10.45
N LEU A 154 -4.84 0.95 9.26
CA LEU A 154 -5.34 1.49 8.01
C LEU A 154 -6.84 1.21 7.83
N PHE A 155 -7.32 0.01 8.14
CA PHE A 155 -8.64 -0.46 7.69
C PHE A 155 -9.68 -0.70 8.79
N CYS A 156 -9.27 -1.16 9.96
CA CYS A 156 -10.15 -1.77 10.96
C CYS A 156 -10.40 -0.91 12.19
N TRP A 157 -9.47 -0.03 12.57
CA TRP A 157 -9.64 0.80 13.76
C TRP A 157 -10.76 1.83 13.57
N THR A 158 -11.48 2.15 14.65
CA THR A 158 -12.47 3.24 14.66
C THR A 158 -11.87 4.59 14.25
N SER A 159 -10.57 4.75 14.51
CA SER A 159 -9.80 5.92 14.16
C SER A 159 -9.10 5.82 12.81
N SER A 160 -9.35 4.79 11.98
CA SER A 160 -8.74 4.61 10.66
C SER A 160 -8.96 5.82 9.74
N PRO A 161 -8.00 6.16 8.86
CA PRO A 161 -8.14 7.31 7.96
C PRO A 161 -9.39 7.18 7.08
N THR A 162 -10.13 8.29 6.90
CA THR A 162 -11.40 8.30 6.16
C THR A 162 -11.30 7.71 4.75
N TYR A 163 -10.17 7.90 4.07
CA TYR A 163 -9.92 7.31 2.77
C TYR A 163 -10.01 5.77 2.78
N PHE A 164 -9.43 5.11 3.79
CA PHE A 164 -9.41 3.65 3.89
C PHE A 164 -10.71 3.05 4.44
N ARG A 165 -11.65 3.88 4.92
CA ARG A 165 -12.99 3.45 5.34
C ARG A 165 -13.97 3.29 4.18
N ARG A 166 -13.57 3.61 2.95
CA ARG A 166 -14.38 3.42 1.75
C ARG A 166 -14.56 1.93 1.46
N GLY A 167 -15.69 1.57 0.84
CA GLY A 167 -16.04 0.17 0.56
C GLY A 167 -15.08 -0.55 -0.39
N GLU A 168 -14.30 0.19 -1.18
CA GLU A 168 -13.21 -0.39 -2.00
C GLU A 168 -12.16 -1.14 -1.17
N PHE A 169 -12.08 -0.86 0.14
CA PHE A 169 -11.18 -1.51 1.09
C PHE A 169 -11.86 -2.55 2.00
N ASP A 170 -13.14 -2.86 1.82
CA ASP A 170 -13.86 -3.87 2.63
C ASP A 170 -13.14 -5.23 2.66
N PRO A 171 -12.56 -5.74 1.55
CA PRO A 171 -11.85 -7.02 1.58
C PRO A 171 -10.69 -7.06 2.59
N TRP A 172 -10.00 -5.94 2.85
CA TRP A 172 -8.93 -5.90 3.86
C TRP A 172 -9.46 -5.88 5.30
N ARG A 173 -10.70 -5.41 5.52
CA ARG A 173 -11.36 -5.53 6.82
C ARG A 173 -11.80 -6.96 7.08
N GLU A 174 -12.33 -7.61 6.05
CA GLU A 174 -12.79 -9.00 6.13
C GLU A 174 -11.62 -9.94 6.48
N ASP A 175 -10.41 -9.70 5.95
CA ASP A 175 -9.20 -10.47 6.30
C ASP A 175 -8.95 -10.53 7.81
N ASP A 176 -9.25 -9.46 8.55
CA ASP A 176 -9.01 -9.38 9.99
C ASP A 176 -10.01 -10.23 10.78
N ASN A 177 -11.24 -10.37 10.26
CA ASN A 177 -12.31 -11.15 10.90
C ASN A 177 -12.08 -12.66 10.75
N PHE A 178 -11.34 -13.11 9.73
CA PHE A 178 -11.01 -14.52 9.54
C PHE A 178 -9.81 -14.98 10.39
N GLY A 179 -9.12 -14.05 11.07
CA GLY A 179 -7.99 -14.35 11.96
C GLY A 179 -8.37 -14.97 13.31
N ASP A 180 -9.66 -14.95 13.69
CA ASP A 180 -10.18 -15.66 14.88
C ASP A 180 -10.63 -17.11 14.55
N GLY A 181 -10.32 -17.60 13.35
CA GLY A 181 -10.75 -18.91 12.85
C GLY A 181 -9.75 -20.05 13.05
N GLY A 182 -9.57 -20.49 14.30
CA GLY A 182 -9.40 -21.92 14.67
C GLY A 182 -8.00 -22.42 15.04
N PRO A 183 -7.88 -23.63 15.64
CA PRO A 183 -8.86 -24.46 16.34
C PRO A 183 -8.91 -24.27 17.86
#